data_AF-A0AAI9TJ94-F1
#
_entry.id   AF-A0AAI9TJ94-F1
#
_cell.length_a   1.000
_cell.length_b   1.000
_cell.length_c   1.000
_cell.angle_alpha   90.00
_cell.angle_beta   90.00
_cell.angle_gamma   90.00
#
_symmetry.space_group_name_H-M   'P 1'
#
loop_
_entity.id
_entity.type
_entity.pdbx_description
1 polymer ?
#
loop_
_entity_poly.entity_id
_entity_poly.type
_entity_poly.pdbx_seq_one_letter_code
_entity_poly.pdbx_strand_id
1 'polypeptide(L)'
;MENVANKYIDAILRDLNIKGEDMIPGSAIRNAGTNRKVKTLIPIKSVAKLNELELEYDIIRKNLGRIKSNGVCLYATDDHKPYEYELRQVPENGRDWEETATALAFGVLVNGVVYNPNRMLKIRQRLDKDRHREINLRFRTWGSSVNGLWIGGTAEFETEKRETGKTKNWEMDTK
;
A
#
# COMPACT_ATOMS: atom_id res chain seq x y z
N MET A 1 -2.41 13.88 7.92
CA MET A 1 -2.88 12.49 8.00
C MET A 1 -4.17 12.50 8.81
N GLU A 2 -5.24 11.91 8.31
CA GLU A 2 -6.56 11.92 8.97
C GLU A 2 -6.90 10.50 9.41
N ASN A 3 -7.41 10.35 10.64
CA ASN A 3 -7.93 9.07 11.10
C ASN A 3 -9.24 8.79 10.37
N VAL A 4 -9.41 7.57 9.88
CA VAL A 4 -10.70 7.14 9.35
C VAL A 4 -11.65 6.94 10.53
N ALA A 5 -12.86 7.49 10.49
CA ALA A 5 -13.80 7.35 11.60
C ALA A 5 -14.15 5.87 11.84
N ASN A 6 -14.24 5.45 13.11
CA ASN A 6 -14.41 4.04 13.51
C ASN A 6 -15.56 3.32 12.79
N LYS A 7 -16.70 3.98 12.57
CA LYS A 7 -17.84 3.40 11.84
C LYS A 7 -17.52 3.00 10.39
N TYR A 8 -16.56 3.66 9.76
CA TYR A 8 -16.09 3.33 8.43
C TYR A 8 -14.99 2.27 8.47
N ILE A 9 -14.17 2.24 9.53
CA ILE A 9 -13.17 1.18 9.74
C ILE A 9 -13.83 -0.19 9.81
N ASP A 10 -14.87 -0.36 10.63
CA ASP A 10 -15.54 -1.66 10.77
C ASP A 10 -16.17 -2.12 9.45
N ALA A 11 -16.74 -1.19 8.69
CA ALA A 11 -17.29 -1.46 7.37
C ALA A 11 -16.20 -1.89 6.38
N ILE A 12 -15.06 -1.17 6.34
CA ILE A 12 -13.92 -1.51 5.48
C ILE A 12 -13.39 -2.91 5.81
N LEU A 13 -13.17 -3.20 7.09
CA LEU A 13 -12.62 -4.47 7.53
C LEU A 13 -13.55 -5.63 7.20
N ARG A 14 -14.85 -5.46 7.44
CA ARG A 14 -15.87 -6.44 7.04
C ARG A 14 -15.89 -6.66 5.53
N ASP A 15 -15.90 -5.57 4.75
CA ASP A 15 -15.96 -5.63 3.30
C ASP A 15 -14.66 -6.21 2.69
N LEU A 16 -13.54 -6.11 3.40
CA LEU A 16 -12.25 -6.74 3.08
C LEU A 16 -12.10 -8.16 3.64
N ASN A 17 -13.06 -8.65 4.40
CA ASN A 17 -12.96 -9.88 5.18
C ASN A 17 -11.68 -9.96 6.04
N ILE A 18 -11.25 -8.82 6.57
CA ILE A 18 -10.11 -8.70 7.49
C ILE A 18 -10.65 -8.67 8.90
N LYS A 19 -10.16 -9.58 9.74
CA LYS A 19 -10.50 -9.57 11.16
C LYS A 19 -9.53 -8.69 11.93
N GLY A 20 -9.95 -8.19 13.10
CA GLY A 20 -9.05 -7.41 13.96
C GLY A 20 -7.77 -8.16 14.34
N GLU A 21 -7.83 -9.49 14.46
CA GLU A 21 -6.68 -10.37 14.73
C GLU A 21 -5.70 -10.49 13.55
N ASP A 22 -6.06 -10.04 12.35
CA ASP A 22 -5.20 -10.04 11.17
C ASP A 22 -4.34 -8.76 11.10
N MET A 23 -4.67 -7.76 11.90
CA MET A 23 -3.96 -6.48 11.97
C MET A 23 -2.90 -6.46 13.07
N ILE A 24 -1.98 -5.51 12.97
CA ILE A 24 -1.05 -5.22 14.07
C ILE A 24 -1.87 -4.73 15.29
N PRO A 25 -1.75 -5.36 16.47
CA PRO A 25 -2.50 -4.94 17.65
C PRO A 25 -2.28 -3.46 18.00
N GLY A 26 -3.37 -2.74 18.29
CA GLY A 26 -3.33 -1.32 18.66
C GLY A 26 -2.98 -0.35 17.52
N SER A 27 -2.79 -0.84 16.30
CA SER A 27 -2.52 0.00 15.14
C SER A 27 -3.79 0.67 14.59
N ALA A 28 -3.62 1.87 14.02
CA ALA A 28 -4.72 2.64 13.48
C ALA A 28 -4.76 2.58 11.94
N ILE A 29 -5.97 2.47 11.37
CA ILE A 29 -6.20 2.68 9.94
C ILE A 29 -6.23 4.18 9.65
N ARG A 30 -5.44 4.63 8.68
CA ARG A 30 -5.25 6.05 8.40
C ARG A 30 -5.24 6.36 6.92
N ASN A 31 -5.76 7.53 6.57
CA ASN A 31 -5.59 8.09 5.25
C ASN A 31 -4.25 8.83 5.15
N ALA A 32 -3.42 8.43 4.18
CA ALA A 32 -2.12 9.03 3.89
C ALA A 32 -1.96 9.28 2.39
N GLY A 33 -1.20 10.30 2.02
CA GLY A 33 -0.96 10.62 0.61
C GLY A 33 -0.70 12.11 0.40
N THR A 34 -0.92 12.55 -0.83
CA THR A 34 -0.75 13.95 -1.26
C THR A 34 -2.11 14.62 -1.44
N ASN A 35 -2.13 15.92 -1.71
CA ASN A 35 -3.37 16.65 -2.02
C ASN A 35 -4.14 16.08 -3.22
N ARG A 36 -3.48 15.32 -4.11
CA ARG A 36 -4.10 14.74 -5.31
C ARG A 36 -4.56 13.30 -5.11
N LYS A 37 -3.83 12.50 -4.33
CA LYS A 37 -4.11 11.06 -4.12
C LYS A 37 -3.94 10.68 -2.66
N VAL A 38 -4.92 9.98 -2.10
CA VAL A 38 -5.03 9.58 -0.69
C VAL A 38 -5.31 8.09 -0.64
N LYS A 39 -4.46 7.35 0.06
CA LYS A 39 -4.60 5.91 0.29
C LYS A 39 -4.98 5.63 1.75
N THR A 40 -5.94 4.73 1.92
CA THR A 40 -6.27 4.17 3.23
C THR A 40 -5.25 3.09 3.55
N LEU A 41 -4.39 3.34 4.54
CA LEU A 41 -3.34 2.43 4.97
C LEU A 41 -3.88 1.48 6.04
N ILE A 42 -3.77 0.18 5.79
CA ILE A 42 -4.22 -0.89 6.70
C ILE A 42 -3.01 -1.75 7.09
N PRO A 43 -2.52 -1.65 8.33
CA PRO A 43 -1.42 -2.47 8.83
C PRO A 43 -1.86 -3.91 9.07
N ILE A 44 -1.19 -4.86 8.44
CA ILE A 44 -1.39 -6.31 8.57
C ILE A 44 -0.26 -6.89 9.39
N LYS A 45 -0.58 -7.85 10.28
CA LYS A 45 0.35 -8.36 11.29
C LYS A 45 1.60 -9.05 10.73
N SER A 46 1.55 -9.57 9.51
CA SER A 46 2.68 -10.26 8.89
C SER A 46 2.55 -10.31 7.37
N VAL A 47 3.70 -10.46 6.69
CA VAL A 47 3.76 -10.65 5.24
C VAL A 47 3.04 -11.94 4.81
N ALA A 48 3.13 -13.01 5.61
CA ALA A 48 2.39 -14.24 5.35
C ALA A 48 0.88 -14.00 5.31
N LYS A 49 0.34 -13.34 6.36
CA LYS A 49 -1.08 -13.00 6.42
C LYS A 49 -1.49 -12.07 5.27
N LEU A 50 -0.69 -11.06 4.96
CA LEU A 50 -0.95 -10.14 3.85
C LEU A 50 -1.11 -10.90 2.53
N ASN A 51 -0.31 -11.93 2.29
CA ASN A 51 -0.37 -12.75 1.08
C ASN A 51 -1.56 -13.73 1.06
N GLU A 52 -2.08 -14.14 2.22
CA GLU A 52 -3.25 -15.01 2.34
C GLU A 52 -4.58 -14.29 2.09
N LEU A 53 -4.63 -12.96 2.23
CA LEU A 53 -5.88 -12.20 2.08
C LEU A 53 -6.44 -12.31 0.66
N GLU A 54 -7.74 -12.51 0.53
CA GLU A 54 -8.42 -12.39 -0.76
C GLU A 54 -9.00 -10.98 -0.85
N LEU A 55 -8.56 -10.21 -1.85
CA LEU A 55 -9.01 -8.83 -2.04
C LEU A 55 -10.15 -8.82 -3.06
N GLU A 56 -11.37 -8.58 -2.60
CA GLU A 56 -12.53 -8.37 -3.48
C GLU A 56 -12.54 -6.93 -4.03
N TYR A 57 -11.73 -6.70 -5.08
CA TYR A 57 -11.46 -5.37 -5.66
C TYR A 57 -12.72 -4.54 -5.91
N ASP A 58 -13.80 -5.14 -6.39
CA ASP A 58 -15.02 -4.42 -6.77
C ASP A 58 -15.85 -3.97 -5.57
N ILE A 59 -15.90 -4.78 -4.50
CA ILE A 59 -16.55 -4.40 -3.24
C ILE A 59 -15.79 -3.23 -2.61
N ILE A 60 -14.46 -3.33 -2.58
CA ILE A 60 -13.60 -2.32 -1.97
C ILE A 60 -13.71 -1.00 -2.74
N ARG A 61 -13.67 -1.04 -4.07
CA ARG A 61 -13.79 0.16 -4.91
C ARG A 61 -15.10 0.91 -4.71
N LYS A 62 -16.23 0.21 -4.55
CA LYS A 62 -17.54 0.83 -4.25
C LYS A 62 -17.56 1.62 -2.94
N ASN A 63 -16.64 1.31 -2.02
CA ASN A 63 -16.58 1.93 -0.70
C ASN A 63 -15.52 3.02 -0.55
N LEU A 64 -14.63 3.21 -1.55
CA LEU A 64 -13.55 4.20 -1.50
C LEU A 64 -14.02 5.63 -1.21
N GLY A 65 -15.14 6.04 -1.81
CA GLY A 65 -15.73 7.36 -1.56
C GLY A 65 -16.17 7.57 -0.11
N ARG A 66 -16.66 6.52 0.58
CA ARG A 66 -17.10 6.60 1.98
C ARG A 66 -15.95 6.89 2.94
N ILE A 67 -14.74 6.51 2.54
CA ILE A 67 -13.53 6.61 3.35
C ILE A 67 -12.63 7.75 2.88
N LYS A 68 -13.12 8.60 1.97
CA LYS A 68 -12.39 9.74 1.37
C LYS A 68 -11.01 9.34 0.85
N SER A 69 -10.94 8.19 0.18
CA SER A 69 -9.70 7.64 -0.34
C SER A 69 -9.87 7.23 -1.80
N ASN A 70 -8.78 7.27 -2.56
CA ASN A 70 -8.71 6.77 -3.94
C ASN A 70 -7.93 5.46 -4.03
N GLY A 71 -7.81 4.73 -2.91
CA GLY A 71 -7.32 3.36 -2.92
C GLY A 71 -7.00 2.85 -1.53
N VAL A 72 -7.03 1.54 -1.37
CA VAL A 72 -6.62 0.87 -0.12
C VAL A 72 -5.22 0.30 -0.30
N CYS A 73 -4.37 0.49 0.70
CA CYS A 73 -3.03 -0.06 0.79
C CYS A 73 -2.95 -0.91 2.06
N LEU A 74 -2.93 -2.23 1.88
CA LEU A 74 -2.64 -3.18 2.94
C LEU A 74 -1.13 -3.38 2.96
N TYR A 75 -0.51 -3.29 4.12
CA TYR A 75 0.94 -3.40 4.22
C TYR A 75 1.36 -4.22 5.43
N ALA A 76 2.51 -4.87 5.31
CA ALA A 76 3.15 -5.58 6.40
C ALA A 76 4.67 -5.39 6.31
N THR A 77 5.34 -5.62 7.42
CA THR A 77 6.80 -5.69 7.50
C THR A 77 7.19 -6.97 8.24
N ASP A 78 8.43 -7.38 8.08
CA ASP A 78 9.05 -8.43 8.88
C ASP A 78 9.82 -7.73 10.01
N ASP A 79 9.64 -8.19 11.25
CA ASP A 79 10.29 -7.60 12.42
C ASP A 79 11.83 -7.59 12.30
N HIS A 80 12.40 -8.52 11.53
CA HIS A 80 13.83 -8.56 11.24
C HIS A 80 14.28 -7.60 10.13
N LYS A 81 13.33 -6.99 9.40
CA LYS A 81 13.55 -6.09 8.27
C LYS A 81 12.67 -4.83 8.36
N PRO A 82 12.86 -3.97 9.38
CA PRO A 82 11.96 -2.85 9.68
C PRO A 82 11.91 -1.73 8.62
N TYR A 83 12.76 -1.81 7.59
CA TYR A 83 12.80 -0.90 6.45
C TYR A 83 12.39 -1.57 5.13
N GLU A 84 11.96 -2.84 5.17
CA GLU A 84 11.37 -3.54 4.02
C GLU A 84 9.88 -3.77 4.29
N TYR A 85 9.04 -3.30 3.37
CA TYR A 85 7.58 -3.44 3.46
C TYR A 85 7.07 -4.18 2.24
N GLU A 86 6.17 -5.13 2.48
CA GLU A 86 5.34 -5.72 1.45
C GLU A 86 3.99 -5.05 1.50
N LEU A 87 3.41 -4.78 0.32
CA LEU A 87 2.07 -4.22 0.23
C LEU A 87 1.24 -4.90 -0.83
N ARG A 88 -0.07 -4.84 -0.61
CA ARG A 88 -1.10 -5.11 -1.61
C ARG A 88 -2.01 -3.91 -1.71
N GLN A 89 -2.44 -3.61 -2.92
CA GLN A 89 -3.27 -2.44 -3.16
C GLN A 89 -4.56 -2.77 -3.90
N VAL A 90 -5.61 -2.04 -3.56
CA VAL A 90 -6.83 -1.91 -4.35
C VAL A 90 -6.93 -0.45 -4.78
N PRO A 91 -6.53 -0.14 -6.02
CA PRO A 91 -6.53 1.23 -6.49
C PRO A 91 -7.92 1.64 -7.00
N GLU A 92 -8.23 2.93 -6.98
CA GLU A 92 -9.43 3.47 -7.65
C GLU A 92 -9.32 3.26 -9.18
N ASN A 93 -8.14 3.49 -9.75
CA ASN A 93 -7.83 3.30 -11.17
C ASN A 93 -6.51 2.54 -11.38
N GLY A 94 -6.38 1.82 -12.50
CA GLY A 94 -5.14 1.13 -12.83
C GLY A 94 -4.03 2.16 -13.09
N ARG A 95 -2.86 2.00 -12.44
CA ARG A 95 -1.64 2.87 -12.50
C ARG A 95 -1.52 3.90 -11.37
N ASP A 96 -1.34 3.44 -10.14
CA ASP A 96 -1.06 4.30 -8.99
C ASP A 96 -0.04 3.71 -7.99
N TRP A 97 0.76 2.74 -8.44
CA TRP A 97 1.72 2.01 -7.61
C TRP A 97 2.67 2.94 -6.86
N GLU A 98 3.29 3.86 -7.58
CA GLU A 98 4.29 4.78 -7.02
C GLU A 98 3.67 5.71 -6.00
N GLU A 99 2.44 6.19 -6.26
CA GLU A 99 1.71 7.00 -5.31
C GLU A 99 1.29 6.22 -4.07
N THR A 100 0.91 4.95 -4.22
CA THR A 100 0.62 4.08 -3.07
C THR A 100 1.87 3.82 -2.23
N ALA A 101 2.99 3.49 -2.86
CA ALA A 101 4.26 3.29 -2.16
C ALA A 101 4.72 4.58 -1.45
N THR A 102 4.56 5.73 -2.10
CA THR A 102 4.84 7.04 -1.51
C THR A 102 3.93 7.33 -0.32
N ALA A 103 2.63 7.08 -0.44
CA ALA A 103 1.67 7.25 0.66
C ALA A 103 2.03 6.35 1.85
N LEU A 104 2.41 5.09 1.58
CA LEU A 104 2.87 4.15 2.62
C LEU A 104 4.12 4.67 3.32
N ALA A 105 5.14 5.12 2.58
CA ALA A 105 6.37 5.66 3.16
C ALA A 105 6.08 6.79 4.17
N PHE A 106 5.31 7.81 3.77
CA PHE A 106 4.91 8.86 4.70
C PHE A 106 4.02 8.35 5.85
N GLY A 107 3.17 7.36 5.57
CA GLY A 107 2.39 6.61 6.55
C GLY A 107 3.22 6.08 7.70
N VAL A 108 4.20 5.23 7.38
CA VAL A 108 5.04 4.55 8.36
C VAL A 108 6.01 5.49 9.08
N LEU A 109 6.41 6.58 8.42
CA LEU A 109 7.20 7.66 9.05
C LEU A 109 6.40 8.37 10.15
N VAL A 110 5.19 8.86 9.84
CA VAL A 110 4.38 9.63 10.80
C VAL A 110 3.87 8.75 11.94
N ASN A 111 3.62 7.47 11.66
CA ASN A 111 3.26 6.50 12.71
C ASN A 111 4.43 6.15 13.63
N GLY A 112 5.63 6.70 13.41
CA GLY A 112 6.82 6.43 14.24
C GLY A 112 7.38 5.03 14.07
N VAL A 113 6.96 4.29 13.03
CA VAL A 113 7.45 2.92 12.76
C VAL A 113 8.85 2.98 12.13
N VAL A 114 9.15 4.05 11.40
CA VAL A 114 10.47 4.31 10.82
C VAL A 114 11.23 5.30 11.70
N TYR A 115 12.23 4.82 12.43
CA TYR A 115 12.99 5.62 13.40
C TYR A 115 14.17 6.40 12.81
N ASN A 116 14.61 6.07 11.59
CA ASN A 116 15.73 6.74 10.94
C ASN A 116 15.34 7.11 9.50
N PRO A 117 14.96 8.38 9.24
CA PRO A 117 14.53 8.82 7.92
C PRO A 117 15.64 8.82 6.87
N ASN A 118 16.92 8.70 7.27
CA ASN A 118 18.04 8.62 6.34
C ASN A 118 18.24 7.21 5.75
N ARG A 119 17.61 6.19 6.35
CA ARG A 119 17.63 4.83 5.80
C ARG A 119 16.71 4.73 4.59
N MET A 120 17.12 3.91 3.62
CA MET A 120 16.30 3.57 2.47
C MET A 120 15.17 2.64 2.92
N LEU A 121 13.94 3.01 2.57
CA LEU A 121 12.77 2.16 2.62
C LEU A 121 12.66 1.39 1.31
N LYS A 122 12.49 0.08 1.41
CA LYS A 122 12.22 -0.78 0.28
C LYS A 122 10.76 -1.21 0.36
N ILE A 123 10.01 -0.93 -0.68
CA ILE A 123 8.60 -1.28 -0.76
C ILE A 123 8.41 -2.24 -1.93
N ARG A 124 7.78 -3.38 -1.66
CA ARG A 124 7.54 -4.46 -2.61
C ARG A 124 6.06 -4.73 -2.74
N GLN A 125 5.67 -5.16 -3.93
CA GLN A 125 4.37 -5.75 -4.16
C GLN A 125 4.51 -6.96 -5.04
N ARG A 126 3.97 -8.07 -4.53
CA ARG A 126 3.78 -9.29 -5.30
C ARG A 126 2.75 -9.07 -6.41
N LEU A 127 3.12 -9.42 -7.63
CA LEU A 127 2.24 -9.37 -8.80
C LEU A 127 1.65 -10.76 -9.09
N ASP A 128 2.48 -11.80 -9.00
CA ASP A 128 2.07 -13.20 -9.09
C ASP A 128 3.06 -14.09 -8.31
N LYS A 129 3.08 -15.40 -8.59
CA LYS A 129 3.89 -16.35 -7.84
C LYS A 129 5.38 -15.98 -7.86
N ASP A 130 5.88 -15.53 -9.00
CA ASP A 130 7.30 -15.39 -9.31
C ASP A 130 7.71 -13.94 -9.61
N ARG A 131 6.75 -13.03 -9.79
CA ARG A 131 7.00 -11.61 -10.07
C ARG A 131 6.65 -10.70 -8.92
N HIS A 132 7.58 -9.77 -8.66
CA HIS A 132 7.41 -8.66 -7.73
C HIS A 132 7.80 -7.38 -8.44
N ARG A 133 7.14 -6.28 -8.08
CA ARG A 133 7.65 -4.95 -8.33
C ARG A 133 8.22 -4.39 -7.04
N GLU A 134 9.33 -3.67 -7.15
CA GLU A 134 10.05 -3.08 -6.03
C GLU A 134 10.30 -1.59 -6.31
N ILE A 135 10.21 -0.78 -5.27
CA ILE A 135 10.59 0.63 -5.29
C ILE A 135 11.39 0.95 -4.04
N ASN A 136 12.48 1.69 -4.25
CA ASN A 136 13.38 2.13 -3.20
C ASN A 136 13.14 3.62 -2.95
N LEU A 137 12.84 3.96 -1.70
CA LEU A 137 12.44 5.29 -1.28
C LEU A 137 13.38 5.78 -0.18
N ARG A 138 13.78 7.05 -0.21
CA ARG A 138 14.56 7.66 0.87
C ARG A 138 14.03 9.04 1.16
N PHE A 139 13.75 9.34 2.43
CA PHE A 139 13.27 10.67 2.79
C PHE A 139 14.34 11.71 2.49
N ARG A 140 13.90 12.82 1.89
CA ARG A 140 14.72 14.02 1.76
C ARG A 140 14.49 14.85 3.01
N THR A 141 15.56 15.08 3.75
CA THR A 141 15.56 15.83 5.00
C THR A 141 16.26 17.17 4.80
N TRP A 142 15.82 18.19 5.53
CA TRP A 142 16.52 19.45 5.72
C TRP A 142 16.50 19.78 7.21
N GLY A 143 17.66 19.66 7.86
CA GLY A 143 17.71 19.62 9.32
C GLY A 143 16.91 18.43 9.86
N SER A 144 16.01 18.68 10.81
CA SER A 144 15.11 17.67 11.39
C SER A 144 13.82 17.45 10.61
N SER A 145 13.57 18.21 9.55
CA SER A 145 12.31 18.19 8.80
C SER A 145 12.41 17.33 7.55
N VAL A 146 11.41 16.48 7.32
CA VAL A 146 11.24 15.77 6.04
C VAL A 146 10.52 16.69 5.05
N ASN A 147 11.14 16.93 3.89
CA ASN A 147 10.65 17.87 2.87
C ASN A 147 10.40 17.21 1.50
N GLY A 148 10.45 15.88 1.44
CA GLY A 148 10.22 15.12 0.21
C GLY A 148 10.72 13.69 0.29
N LEU A 149 10.74 13.06 -0.88
CA LEU A 149 11.14 11.66 -1.06
C LEU A 149 11.96 11.53 -2.34
N TRP A 150 13.10 10.85 -2.25
CA TRP A 150 13.80 10.33 -3.41
C TRP A 150 13.21 8.98 -3.77
N ILE A 151 12.98 8.78 -5.07
CA ILE A 151 12.44 7.54 -5.62
C ILE A 151 13.52 6.92 -6.51
N GLY A 152 13.76 5.63 -6.36
CA GLY A 152 14.66 4.85 -7.18
C GLY A 152 14.21 3.39 -7.28
N GLY A 153 14.89 2.63 -8.12
CA GLY A 153 14.58 1.23 -8.37
C GLY A 153 15.43 0.69 -9.51
N THR A 154 15.38 -0.62 -9.70
CA THR A 154 15.98 -1.28 -10.86
C THR A 154 14.90 -1.45 -11.92
N ALA A 155 15.28 -1.31 -13.18
CA ALA A 155 14.45 -1.66 -14.32
C ALA A 155 15.16 -2.74 -15.13
N GLU A 156 14.40 -3.67 -15.68
CA GLU A 156 14.90 -4.71 -16.58
C GLU A 156 14.11 -4.62 -17.89
N PHE A 157 14.81 -4.90 -18.99
CA PHE A 157 14.18 -4.95 -20.31
C PHE A 157 13.44 -6.28 -20.47
N GLU A 158 12.11 -6.25 -20.53
CA GLU A 158 11.30 -7.45 -20.75
C GLU A 158 11.00 -7.61 -22.25
N THR A 159 11.43 -8.73 -22.83
CA THR A 159 11.09 -9.09 -24.23
C THR A 159 9.71 -9.75 -24.28
N GLU A 160 8.87 -9.32 -25.23
CA GLU A 160 7.41 -9.52 -25.45
C GLU A 160 6.74 -10.88 -25.15
N LYS A 161 7.45 -11.95 -24.77
CA LYS A 161 6.85 -13.29 -24.59
C LYS A 161 6.09 -13.53 -23.29
N ARG A 162 6.05 -12.59 -22.34
CA ARG A 162 5.45 -12.80 -21.00
C ARG A 162 4.17 -12.03 -20.71
N GLU A 163 3.72 -11.12 -21.58
CA GLU A 163 2.48 -10.35 -21.34
C GLU A 163 1.17 -11.14 -21.57
N THR A 164 1.20 -12.24 -22.33
CA THR A 164 -0.04 -12.96 -22.70
C THR A 164 -0.51 -14.01 -21.70
N GLY A 165 0.22 -14.24 -20.61
CA GLY A 165 -0.12 -15.19 -19.56
C GLY A 165 -0.80 -14.57 -18.35
N LYS A 166 -2.08 -14.20 -18.48
CA LYS A 166 -2.98 -13.74 -17.38
C LYS A 166 -2.84 -12.29 -16.91
N THR A 167 -3.28 -11.36 -17.75
CA THR A 167 -3.96 -10.13 -17.31
C THR A 167 -5.25 -9.95 -18.10
N LYS A 168 -6.15 -10.94 -18.04
CA LYS A 168 -7.46 -10.90 -18.73
C LYS A 168 -8.59 -10.24 -17.93
N ASN A 169 -8.33 -9.58 -16.80
CA ASN A 169 -9.39 -9.00 -15.95
C ASN A 169 -9.25 -7.47 -15.70
N TRP A 170 -8.57 -6.72 -16.57
CA TRP A 170 -8.44 -5.25 -16.39
C TRP A 170 -8.95 -4.39 -17.56
N GLU A 171 -9.60 -4.98 -18.56
CA GLU A 171 -10.39 -4.17 -19.49
C GLU A 171 -11.80 -4.01 -18.90
N MET A 172 -12.04 -2.80 -18.42
CA MET A 172 -13.34 -2.32 -17.98
C MET A 172 -14.37 -2.53 -19.08
N ASP A 173 -15.44 -3.24 -18.74
CA ASP A 173 -16.75 -3.07 -19.38
C ASP A 173 -17.13 -1.59 -19.32
N THR A 174 -16.89 -0.88 -20.41
CA THR A 174 -17.66 0.32 -20.74
C THR A 174 -18.97 -0.13 -21.39
N LYS A 175 -20.04 -0.12 -20.60
CA LYS A 175 -21.40 0.09 -21.09
C LYS A 175 -22.05 1.22 -20.30
#